data_AF-K1SZW2-F1
#
_entry.id   AF-K1SZW2-F1
#
_cell.length_a   1.000
_cell.length_b   1.000
_cell.length_c   1.000
_cell.angle_alpha   90.00
_cell.angle_beta   90.00
_cell.angle_gamma   90.00
#
_symmetry.space_group_name_H-M   'P 1'
#
loop_
_entity.id
_entity.type
_entity.pdbx_description
1 polymer ?
#
loop_
_entity_poly.entity_id
_entity_poly.type
_entity_poly.pdbx_seq_one_letter_code
_entity_poly.pdbx_strand_id
1 'polypeptide(L)'
;MELSSLFLAGKGSALTSFFSTAFLVVFLPFCLVVYSLMPRRGKKYFLLAADCAFFWLISGKLLVYLLPTALSMHYFGLWLDKIQSETKLLLAQTEKAERKTVRKRQQAVQHRILLLAVILHIGVLFALKYSGFAATNVNTLLAHLHIPVQLVIPKYVMPIGISFFTLQALSYIVDVQRGVTKADTNLLRLTLFISFFPQIVEGPICRYDQTAQQLWDAKPITY
;
A
#
# COMPACT_ATOMS: atom_id res chain seq x y z
N MET A 1 -2.43 24.64 -21.89
CA MET A 1 -1.74 23.53 -21.18
C MET A 1 -1.17 22.64 -22.26
N GLU A 2 0.14 22.65 -22.48
CA GLU A 2 0.73 21.85 -23.56
C GLU A 2 0.68 20.35 -23.21
N LEU A 3 0.33 19.51 -24.19
CA LEU A 3 0.33 18.05 -24.07
C LEU A 3 1.70 17.49 -23.62
N SER A 4 2.78 18.24 -23.88
CA SER A 4 4.15 17.95 -23.47
C SER A 4 4.34 17.90 -21.95
N SER A 5 3.54 18.65 -21.17
CA SER A 5 3.60 18.62 -19.71
C SER A 5 2.99 17.37 -19.09
N LEU A 6 2.17 16.62 -19.84
CA LEU A 6 1.56 15.37 -19.36
C LEU A 6 2.58 14.21 -19.28
N PHE A 7 3.61 14.24 -20.14
CA PHE A 7 4.74 13.30 -20.12
C PHE A 7 5.87 13.72 -19.17
N LEU A 8 5.83 14.96 -18.64
CA LEU A 8 6.71 15.48 -17.59
C LEU A 8 6.13 15.20 -16.19
N ALA A 9 5.76 13.94 -15.95
CA ALA A 9 5.20 13.47 -14.71
C ALA A 9 6.11 13.75 -13.49
N GLY A 10 5.57 14.39 -12.46
CA GLY A 10 6.31 14.84 -11.28
C GLY A 10 7.03 16.19 -11.41
N LYS A 11 6.90 16.92 -12.53
CA LYS A 11 7.45 18.29 -12.71
C LYS A 11 6.40 19.38 -12.92
N GLY A 12 5.12 19.02 -13.06
CA GLY A 12 4.04 19.99 -13.17
C GLY A 12 3.79 20.72 -11.85
N SER A 13 3.98 22.05 -11.81
CA SER A 13 3.80 22.88 -10.61
C SER A 13 2.36 22.96 -10.09
N ALA A 14 1.39 22.50 -10.88
CA ALA A 14 -0.02 22.67 -10.59
C ALA A 14 -0.62 21.57 -9.69
N LEU A 15 -0.15 20.31 -9.81
CA LEU A 15 -0.72 19.15 -9.12
C LEU A 15 0.32 18.54 -8.18
N THR A 16 0.58 19.25 -7.07
CA THR A 16 1.63 18.94 -6.10
C THR A 16 1.11 18.24 -4.84
N SER A 17 -0.19 18.31 -4.60
CA SER A 17 -0.85 17.81 -3.39
C SER A 17 -2.34 17.56 -3.62
N PHE A 18 -2.95 16.77 -2.73
CA PHE A 18 -4.40 16.56 -2.63
C PHE A 18 -5.20 17.85 -2.38
N PHE A 19 -4.56 18.89 -1.85
CA PHE A 19 -5.20 20.18 -1.60
C PHE A 19 -4.89 21.23 -2.67
N SER A 20 -4.20 20.84 -3.75
CA SER A 20 -3.89 21.76 -4.85
C SER A 20 -5.15 22.14 -5.62
N THR A 21 -5.22 23.39 -6.10
CA THR A 21 -6.33 23.88 -6.92
C THR A 21 -6.51 23.04 -8.18
N ALA A 22 -5.42 22.57 -8.81
CA ALA A 22 -5.50 21.70 -9.97
C ALA A 22 -6.14 20.35 -9.65
N PHE A 23 -5.86 19.79 -8.46
CA PHE A 23 -6.53 18.56 -8.04
C PHE A 23 -8.03 18.79 -7.83
N LEU A 24 -8.40 19.81 -7.04
CA LEU A 24 -9.79 20.05 -6.64
C LEU A 24 -10.69 20.52 -7.80
N VAL A 25 -10.17 21.35 -8.70
CA VAL A 25 -10.97 22.01 -9.75
C VAL A 25 -10.85 21.32 -11.10
N VAL A 26 -9.75 20.61 -11.38
CA VAL A 26 -9.53 19.97 -12.68
C VAL A 26 -9.59 18.45 -12.56
N PHE A 27 -8.69 17.85 -11.79
CA PHE A 27 -8.54 16.39 -11.75
C PHE A 27 -9.76 15.69 -11.16
N LEU A 28 -10.23 16.13 -9.99
CA LEU A 28 -11.35 15.51 -9.28
C LEU A 28 -12.67 15.61 -10.08
N PRO A 29 -13.09 16.80 -10.58
CA PRO A 29 -14.30 16.90 -11.40
C PRO A 29 -14.19 16.09 -12.70
N PHE A 30 -13.02 16.08 -13.35
CA PHE A 30 -12.78 15.24 -14.52
C PHE A 30 -12.97 13.75 -14.19
N CYS A 31 -12.38 13.26 -13.10
CA CYS A 31 -12.54 11.87 -12.66
C CYS A 31 -14.01 11.53 -12.39
N LEU A 32 -14.76 12.42 -11.74
CA LEU A 32 -16.19 12.21 -11.45
C LEU A 32 -17.03 12.17 -12.73
N VAL A 33 -16.80 13.08 -13.68
CA VAL A 33 -17.51 13.09 -14.97
C VAL A 33 -17.23 11.80 -15.74
N VAL A 34 -15.96 11.42 -15.90
CA VAL A 34 -15.61 10.18 -16.61
C VAL A 34 -16.16 8.95 -15.89
N TYR A 35 -16.08 8.89 -14.56
CA TYR A 35 -16.68 7.80 -13.76
C TYR A 35 -18.20 7.71 -13.94
N SER A 36 -18.88 8.85 -14.07
CA SER A 36 -20.34 8.89 -14.26
C SER A 36 -20.75 8.37 -15.63
N LEU A 37 -19.98 8.68 -16.68
CA LEU A 37 -20.24 8.27 -18.07
C LEU A 37 -19.82 6.83 -18.37
N MET A 38 -18.84 6.29 -17.63
CA MET A 38 -18.27 4.97 -17.88
C MET A 38 -19.30 3.84 -17.60
N PRO A 39 -19.43 2.83 -18.48
CA PRO A 39 -20.29 1.67 -18.23
C PRO A 39 -19.85 0.89 -16.98
N ARG A 40 -20.81 0.26 -16.28
CA ARG A 40 -20.59 -0.41 -14.98
C ARG A 40 -19.39 -1.36 -14.96
N ARG A 41 -19.15 -2.11 -16.04
CA ARG A 41 -18.02 -3.06 -16.15
C ARG A 41 -16.65 -2.36 -16.22
N GLY A 42 -16.58 -1.15 -16.77
CA GLY A 42 -15.36 -0.36 -16.95
C GLY A 42 -14.98 0.50 -15.74
N LYS A 43 -15.94 0.84 -14.87
CA LYS A 43 -15.72 1.76 -13.75
C LYS A 43 -14.58 1.36 -12.83
N LYS A 44 -14.47 0.08 -12.46
CA LYS A 44 -13.39 -0.43 -11.60
C LYS A 44 -11.99 -0.30 -12.23
N TYR A 45 -11.89 -0.50 -13.54
CA TYR A 45 -10.62 -0.33 -14.28
C TYR A 45 -10.29 1.15 -14.44
N PHE A 46 -11.32 1.98 -14.63
CA PHE A 46 -11.16 3.42 -14.62
C PHE A 46 -10.68 3.94 -13.28
N LEU A 47 -11.25 3.49 -12.15
CA LEU A 47 -10.79 3.87 -10.81
C LEU A 47 -9.32 3.50 -10.61
N LEU A 48 -8.93 2.26 -10.95
CA LEU A 48 -7.54 1.82 -10.86
C LEU A 48 -6.61 2.65 -11.76
N ALA A 49 -7.04 2.94 -12.99
CA ALA A 49 -6.29 3.77 -13.92
C ALA A 49 -6.17 5.22 -13.42
N ALA A 50 -7.23 5.76 -12.84
CA ALA A 50 -7.26 7.10 -12.25
C ALA A 50 -6.32 7.19 -11.04
N ASP A 51 -6.29 6.18 -10.18
CA ASP A 51 -5.33 6.09 -9.06
C ASP A 51 -3.89 6.03 -9.56
N CYS A 52 -3.59 5.14 -10.52
CA CYS A 52 -2.26 5.05 -11.12
C CYS A 52 -1.85 6.38 -11.79
N ALA A 53 -2.77 7.01 -12.53
CA ALA A 53 -2.53 8.30 -13.16
C ALA A 53 -2.29 9.40 -12.11
N PHE A 54 -3.05 9.42 -11.03
CA PHE A 54 -2.89 10.36 -9.92
C PHE A 54 -1.49 10.25 -9.29
N PHE A 55 -1.09 9.03 -8.92
CA PHE A 55 0.23 8.78 -8.35
C PHE A 55 1.36 9.09 -9.32
N TRP A 56 1.18 8.81 -10.61
CA TRP A 56 2.14 9.17 -11.65
C TRP A 56 2.24 10.70 -11.80
N LEU A 57 1.13 11.43 -11.81
CA LEU A 57 1.14 12.89 -11.95
C LEU A 57 1.87 13.58 -10.79
N ILE A 58 1.61 13.15 -9.56
CA ILE A 58 2.20 13.75 -8.35
C ILE A 58 3.61 13.26 -8.10
N SER A 59 3.81 11.93 -8.12
CA SER A 59 5.04 11.30 -7.64
C SER A 59 5.91 10.74 -8.78
N GLY A 60 5.45 10.85 -10.04
CA GLY A 60 6.21 10.42 -11.22
C GLY A 60 6.63 8.96 -11.15
N LYS A 61 7.93 8.73 -11.35
CA LYS A 61 8.56 7.40 -11.30
C LYS A 61 8.44 6.71 -9.94
N LEU A 62 8.09 7.43 -8.86
CA LEU A 62 7.95 6.85 -7.52
C LEU A 62 6.70 5.97 -7.40
N LEU A 63 5.83 5.91 -8.42
CA LEU A 63 4.83 4.85 -8.59
C LEU A 63 5.47 3.45 -8.51
N VAL A 64 6.75 3.33 -8.86
CA VAL A 64 7.51 2.07 -8.76
C VAL A 64 7.61 1.52 -7.34
N TYR A 65 7.27 2.28 -6.29
CA TYR A 65 7.17 1.74 -4.93
C TYR A 65 5.80 1.12 -4.65
N LEU A 66 4.72 1.71 -5.17
CA LEU A 66 3.35 1.26 -4.95
C LEU A 66 3.10 -0.13 -5.56
N LEU A 67 3.45 -0.32 -6.84
CA LEU A 67 3.13 -1.57 -7.56
C LEU A 67 3.85 -2.80 -6.98
N PRO A 68 5.16 -2.76 -6.67
CA PRO A 68 5.83 -3.86 -5.97
C PRO A 68 5.32 -4.06 -4.56
N THR A 69 4.92 -3.00 -3.84
CA THR A 69 4.27 -3.16 -2.54
C THR A 69 2.96 -3.93 -2.67
N ALA A 70 2.09 -3.56 -3.61
CA ALA A 70 0.83 -4.26 -3.86
C ALA A 70 1.07 -5.72 -4.29
N LEU A 71 2.00 -5.97 -5.20
CA LEU A 71 2.38 -7.32 -5.65
C LEU A 71 2.94 -8.17 -4.51
N SER A 72 3.84 -7.60 -3.71
CA SER A 72 4.44 -8.26 -2.55
C SER A 72 3.37 -8.63 -1.53
N MET A 73 2.46 -7.71 -1.21
CA MET A 73 1.39 -7.93 -0.24
C MET A 73 0.34 -8.92 -0.74
N HIS A 74 0.07 -8.92 -2.04
CA HIS A 74 -0.74 -9.96 -2.69
C HIS A 74 -0.11 -11.34 -2.50
N TYR A 75 1.18 -11.47 -2.81
CA TYR A 75 1.93 -12.72 -2.67
C TYR A 75 1.95 -13.20 -1.21
N PHE A 76 2.31 -12.33 -0.25
CA PHE A 76 2.29 -12.69 1.17
C PHE A 76 0.89 -13.09 1.64
N GLY A 77 -0.15 -12.43 1.13
CA GLY A 77 -1.54 -12.75 1.45
C GLY A 77 -1.89 -14.17 1.01
N LEU A 78 -1.66 -14.49 -0.26
CA LEU A 78 -1.92 -15.83 -0.80
C LEU A 78 -1.07 -16.90 -0.10
N TRP A 79 0.18 -16.58 0.26
CA TRP A 79 1.03 -17.50 0.99
C TRP A 79 0.47 -17.80 2.39
N LEU A 80 0.04 -16.79 3.13
CA LEU A 80 -0.60 -16.97 4.44
C LEU A 80 -1.91 -17.76 4.35
N ASP A 81 -2.76 -17.44 3.38
CA ASP A 81 -4.05 -18.11 3.16
C ASP A 81 -3.88 -19.59 2.78
N LYS A 82 -2.85 -19.90 1.98
CA LYS A 82 -2.46 -21.28 1.67
C LYS A 82 -2.05 -22.04 2.94
N ILE A 83 -1.16 -21.47 3.77
CA ILE A 83 -0.73 -22.10 5.03
C ILE A 83 -1.91 -22.29 6.00
N GLN A 84 -2.83 -21.32 6.07
CA GLN A 84 -4.04 -21.43 6.88
C GLN A 84 -4.98 -22.54 6.38
N SER A 85 -5.15 -22.65 5.07
CA SER A 85 -5.96 -23.68 4.43
C SER A 85 -5.39 -25.08 4.68
N GLU A 86 -4.07 -25.26 4.49
CA GLU A 86 -3.36 -26.51 4.80
C GLU A 86 -3.44 -26.85 6.29
N THR A 87 -3.29 -25.86 7.17
CA THR A 87 -3.45 -26.03 8.62
C THR A 87 -4.85 -26.53 8.97
N LYS A 88 -5.89 -26.01 8.32
CA LYS A 88 -7.29 -26.43 8.55
C LYS A 88 -7.50 -27.88 8.16
N LEU A 89 -6.96 -28.32 7.02
CA LEU A 89 -7.03 -29.71 6.57
C LEU A 89 -6.28 -30.65 7.51
N LEU A 90 -5.06 -30.27 7.92
CA LEU A 90 -4.24 -31.06 8.82
C LEU A 90 -4.90 -31.21 10.20
N LEU A 91 -5.49 -30.14 10.75
CA LEU A 91 -6.24 -30.19 12.01
C LEU A 91 -7.49 -31.07 11.94
N ALA A 92 -8.11 -31.23 10.76
CA ALA A 92 -9.25 -32.12 10.60
C ALA A 92 -8.85 -33.60 10.76
N GLN A 93 -7.65 -33.96 10.32
CA GLN A 93 -7.09 -35.32 10.39
C GLN A 93 -6.34 -35.61 11.70
N THR A 94 -6.00 -34.57 12.47
CA THR A 94 -5.23 -34.70 13.73
C THR A 94 -6.15 -35.08 14.90
N GLU A 95 -5.69 -35.99 15.76
CA GLU A 95 -6.33 -36.34 17.03
C GLU A 95 -6.52 -35.12 17.95
N LYS A 96 -7.60 -35.10 18.73
CA LYS A 96 -7.95 -33.94 19.59
C LYS A 96 -6.83 -33.54 20.55
N ALA A 97 -6.05 -34.49 21.06
CA ALA A 97 -4.94 -34.25 21.98
C ALA A 97 -3.80 -33.43 21.33
N GLU A 98 -3.51 -33.68 20.05
CA GLU A 98 -2.39 -33.05 19.33
C GLU A 98 -2.78 -31.76 18.59
N ARG A 99 -4.07 -31.47 18.41
CA ARG A 99 -4.53 -30.25 17.70
C ARG A 99 -3.95 -28.96 18.28
N LYS A 100 -3.76 -28.87 19.59
CA LYS A 100 -3.24 -27.67 20.26
C LYS A 100 -1.77 -27.42 19.90
N THR A 101 -0.95 -28.47 19.86
CA THR A 101 0.49 -28.36 19.54
C THR A 101 0.69 -28.02 18.07
N VAL A 102 -0.07 -28.69 17.20
CA VAL A 102 -0.11 -28.40 15.76
C VAL A 102 -0.51 -26.95 15.49
N ARG A 103 -1.61 -26.48 16.10
CA ARG A 103 -2.09 -25.09 15.91
C ARG A 103 -1.03 -24.08 16.33
N LYS A 104 -0.36 -24.30 17.47
CA LYS A 104 0.71 -23.40 17.97
C LYS A 104 1.89 -23.37 17.00
N ARG A 105 2.29 -24.52 16.45
CA ARG A 105 3.38 -24.61 15.46
C ARG A 105 3.02 -23.84 14.18
N GLN A 106 1.81 -24.03 13.66
CA GLN A 106 1.35 -23.35 12.45
C GLN A 106 1.16 -21.85 12.65
N GLN A 107 0.67 -21.44 13.82
CA GLN A 107 0.63 -20.02 14.20
C GLN A 107 2.03 -19.42 14.20
N ALA A 108 3.05 -20.10 14.75
CA ALA A 108 4.41 -19.59 14.72
C ALA A 108 4.95 -19.39 13.29
N VAL A 109 4.63 -20.30 12.37
CA VAL A 109 4.98 -20.14 10.93
C VAL A 109 4.31 -18.90 10.34
N GLN A 110 3.00 -18.73 10.55
CA GLN A 110 2.28 -17.55 10.06
C GLN A 110 2.84 -16.23 10.63
N HIS A 111 3.21 -16.21 11.93
CA HIS A 111 3.83 -15.03 12.54
C HIS A 111 5.19 -14.71 11.93
N ARG A 112 6.00 -15.72 11.57
CA ARG A 112 7.30 -15.51 10.89
C ARG A 112 7.10 -14.92 9.49
N ILE A 113 6.09 -15.39 8.75
CA ILE A 113 5.75 -14.86 7.43
C ILE A 113 5.30 -13.39 7.55
N LEU A 114 4.40 -13.11 8.49
CA LEU A 114 3.95 -11.74 8.77
C LEU A 114 5.12 -10.84 9.18
N LEU A 115 5.99 -11.31 10.08
CA LEU A 115 7.16 -10.57 10.53
C LEU A 115 8.10 -10.25 9.36
N LEU A 116 8.30 -11.20 8.45
CA LEU A 116 9.09 -10.98 7.23
C LEU A 116 8.46 -9.88 6.35
N ALA A 117 7.15 -9.93 6.12
CA ALA A 117 6.44 -8.90 5.36
C ALA A 117 6.56 -7.52 6.04
N VAL A 118 6.36 -7.46 7.36
CA VAL A 118 6.49 -6.23 8.15
C VAL A 118 7.90 -5.68 8.06
N ILE A 119 8.94 -6.50 8.30
CA ILE A 119 10.34 -6.07 8.25
C ILE A 119 10.69 -5.56 6.85
N LEU A 120 10.24 -6.23 5.79
CA LEU A 120 10.51 -5.81 4.43
C LEU A 120 9.88 -4.44 4.13
N HIS A 121 8.59 -4.27 4.40
CA HIS A 121 7.87 -3.05 4.02
C HIS A 121 8.13 -1.87 4.96
N ILE A 122 8.18 -2.11 6.28
CA ILE A 122 8.60 -1.08 7.24
C ILE A 122 10.08 -0.75 7.08
N GLY A 123 10.93 -1.72 6.74
CA GLY A 123 12.34 -1.49 6.46
C GLY A 123 12.55 -0.57 5.28
N VAL A 124 11.84 -0.79 4.17
CA VAL A 124 11.86 0.11 3.00
C VAL A 124 11.36 1.50 3.39
N LEU A 125 10.22 1.59 4.09
CA LEU A 125 9.68 2.87 4.56
C LEU A 125 10.69 3.60 5.47
N PHE A 126 11.35 2.88 6.37
CA PHE A 126 12.33 3.45 7.29
C PHE A 126 13.58 3.93 6.56
N ALA A 127 14.11 3.12 5.65
CA ALA A 127 15.25 3.46 4.81
C ALA A 127 14.99 4.71 3.96
N LEU A 128 13.78 4.88 3.41
CA LEU A 128 13.47 6.06 2.60
C LEU A 128 13.21 7.31 3.45
N LYS A 129 12.51 7.18 4.58
CA LYS A 129 12.02 8.33 5.35
C LYS A 129 12.94 8.79 6.47
N TYR A 130 13.67 7.88 7.09
CA TYR A 130 14.41 8.15 8.32
C TYR A 130 15.92 8.00 8.17
N SER A 131 16.43 7.47 7.07
CA SER A 131 17.88 7.32 6.86
C SER A 131 18.64 8.64 6.91
N GLY A 132 18.12 9.71 6.29
CA GLY A 132 18.73 11.03 6.34
C GLY A 132 18.75 11.61 7.76
N PHE A 133 17.65 11.48 8.49
CA PHE A 133 17.56 11.85 9.90
C PHE A 133 18.55 11.04 10.76
N ALA A 134 18.59 9.72 10.59
CA ALA A 134 19.49 8.83 11.32
C ALA A 134 20.96 9.18 11.05
N ALA A 135 21.35 9.35 9.78
CA ALA A 135 22.71 9.73 9.40
C ALA A 135 23.10 11.09 10.01
N THR A 136 22.17 12.06 10.04
CA THR A 136 22.41 13.36 10.66
C THR A 136 22.67 13.23 12.17
N ASN A 137 21.82 12.49 12.88
CA ASN A 137 21.98 12.30 14.33
C ASN A 137 23.27 11.53 14.68
N VAL A 138 23.61 10.51 13.89
CA VAL A 138 24.86 9.76 14.09
C VAL A 138 26.06 10.67 13.85
N ASN A 139 26.06 11.50 12.81
CA ASN A 139 27.12 12.47 12.56
C ASN A 139 27.26 13.47 13.71
N THR A 140 26.15 13.99 14.25
CA THR A 140 26.16 14.88 15.42
C THR A 140 26.75 14.18 16.64
N LEU A 141 26.38 12.93 16.91
CA LEU A 141 26.92 12.16 18.03
C LEU A 141 28.43 11.87 17.87
N LEU A 142 28.86 11.46 16.69
CA LEU A 142 30.28 11.20 16.39
C LEU A 142 31.13 12.47 16.52
N ALA A 143 30.59 13.63 16.10
CA ALA A 143 31.24 14.92 16.28
C ALA A 143 31.39 15.27 17.77
N HIS A 144 30.38 15.03 18.61
CA HIS A 144 30.49 15.23 20.07
C HIS A 144 31.51 14.31 20.72
N LEU A 145 31.69 13.10 20.20
CA LEU A 145 32.69 12.13 20.69
C LEU A 145 34.08 12.34 20.09
N HIS A 146 34.29 13.39 19.29
CA HIS A 146 35.55 13.69 18.58
C HIS A 146 36.03 12.54 17.67
N ILE A 147 35.11 11.72 17.16
CA ILE A 147 35.42 10.63 16.23
C ILE A 147 35.40 11.20 14.80
N PRO A 148 36.50 11.12 14.02
CA PRO A 148 36.61 11.74 12.69
C PRO A 148 35.94 10.88 11.61
N VAL A 149 34.70 10.48 11.83
CA VAL A 149 33.90 9.69 10.88
C VAL A 149 32.64 10.48 10.53
N GLN A 150 32.36 10.63 9.24
CA GLN A 150 31.14 11.24 8.73
C GLN A 150 30.41 10.29 7.79
N LEU A 151 29.18 9.98 8.13
CA LEU A 151 28.27 9.26 7.27
C LEU A 151 27.70 10.20 6.20
N VAL A 152 27.63 9.71 4.96
CA VAL A 152 26.94 10.42 3.88
C VAL A 152 25.45 10.45 4.19
N ILE A 153 24.85 11.65 4.21
CA ILE A 153 23.42 11.82 4.43
C ILE A 153 22.69 11.48 3.12
N PRO A 154 21.91 10.38 3.06
CA PRO A 154 21.19 10.02 1.86
C PRO A 154 20.06 11.02 1.60
N LYS A 155 19.87 11.38 0.33
CA LYS A 155 18.76 12.22 -0.14
C LYS A 155 17.85 11.37 -1.02
N TYR A 156 16.85 10.73 -0.40
CA TYR A 156 15.84 9.97 -1.13
C TYR A 156 14.65 10.86 -1.49
N VAL A 157 14.13 10.69 -2.70
CA VAL A 157 12.83 11.25 -3.10
C VAL A 157 11.76 10.23 -2.70
N MET A 158 10.78 10.67 -1.92
CA MET A 158 9.71 9.78 -1.42
C MET A 158 8.41 10.01 -2.18
N PRO A 159 7.66 8.94 -2.53
CA PRO A 159 6.32 9.12 -3.07
C PRO A 159 5.40 9.74 -2.02
N ILE A 160 4.53 10.62 -2.46
CA ILE A 160 3.41 11.07 -1.62
C ILE A 160 2.57 9.86 -1.24
N GLY A 161 2.16 9.79 0.03
CA GLY A 161 1.34 8.69 0.53
C GLY A 161 2.08 7.39 0.82
N ILE A 162 3.42 7.32 0.75
CA ILE A 162 4.18 6.08 1.04
C ILE A 162 3.85 5.48 2.40
N SER A 163 3.76 6.30 3.44
CA SER A 163 3.38 5.81 4.76
C SER A 163 1.96 5.26 4.76
N PHE A 164 1.02 5.92 4.07
CA PHE A 164 -0.37 5.51 4.04
C PHE A 164 -0.55 4.17 3.34
N PHE A 165 -0.13 4.04 2.08
CA PHE A 165 -0.33 2.79 1.34
C PHE A 165 0.45 1.63 1.96
N THR A 166 1.61 1.89 2.59
CA THR A 166 2.38 0.86 3.29
C THR A 166 1.63 0.37 4.53
N LEU A 167 1.10 1.28 5.35
CA LEU A 167 0.34 0.92 6.55
C LEU A 167 -1.00 0.27 6.20
N GLN A 168 -1.66 0.73 5.14
CA GLN A 168 -2.90 0.14 4.63
C GLN A 168 -2.67 -1.30 4.13
N ALA A 169 -1.59 -1.53 3.39
CA ALA A 169 -1.24 -2.87 2.93
C ALA A 169 -0.81 -3.79 4.10
N LEU A 170 -0.14 -3.23 5.11
CA LEU A 170 0.19 -3.96 6.34
C LEU A 170 -1.06 -4.29 7.18
N SER A 171 -2.04 -3.39 7.24
CA SER A 171 -3.33 -3.65 7.88
C SER A 171 -4.02 -4.85 7.22
N TYR A 172 -4.05 -4.88 5.88
CA TYR A 172 -4.57 -6.03 5.12
C TYR A 172 -3.83 -7.34 5.45
N ILE A 173 -2.50 -7.36 5.43
CA ILE A 173 -1.76 -8.61 5.66
C ILE A 173 -1.90 -9.13 7.10
N VAL A 174 -2.02 -8.23 8.07
CA VAL A 174 -2.33 -8.58 9.46
C VAL A 174 -3.71 -9.20 9.57
N ASP A 175 -4.70 -8.68 8.84
CA ASP A 175 -6.06 -9.23 8.85
C ASP A 175 -6.14 -10.61 8.21
N VAL A 176 -5.38 -10.81 7.12
CA VAL A 176 -5.21 -12.14 6.51
C VAL A 176 -4.55 -13.09 7.50
N GLN A 177 -3.46 -12.68 8.14
CA GLN A 177 -2.78 -13.51 9.14
C GLN A 177 -3.69 -13.89 10.32
N ARG A 178 -4.56 -12.98 10.77
CA ARG A 178 -5.54 -13.22 11.83
C ARG A 178 -6.74 -14.06 11.39
N GLY A 179 -6.92 -14.27 10.08
CA GLY A 179 -8.07 -14.96 9.52
C GLY A 179 -9.37 -14.15 9.58
N VAL A 180 -9.28 -12.83 9.77
CA VAL A 180 -10.44 -11.92 9.75
C VAL A 180 -10.92 -11.71 8.31
N THR A 181 -9.97 -11.61 7.39
CA THR A 181 -10.21 -11.48 5.94
C THR A 181 -9.50 -12.62 5.23
N LYS A 182 -10.11 -13.21 4.20
CA LYS A 182 -9.39 -14.12 3.29
C LYS A 182 -8.43 -13.35 2.40
N ALA A 183 -7.32 -13.97 2.00
CA ALA A 183 -6.46 -13.34 1.01
C ALA A 183 -7.20 -13.13 -0.30
N ASP A 184 -7.01 -11.95 -0.88
CA ASP A 184 -7.58 -11.60 -2.15
C ASP A 184 -6.80 -12.26 -3.29
N THR A 185 -7.49 -13.00 -4.16
CA THR A 185 -6.93 -13.64 -5.36
C THR A 185 -6.85 -12.69 -6.56
N ASN A 186 -7.45 -11.51 -6.47
CA ASN A 186 -7.44 -10.50 -7.50
C ASN A 186 -6.47 -9.37 -7.15
N LEU A 187 -5.28 -9.42 -7.75
CA LEU A 187 -4.25 -8.39 -7.59
C LEU A 187 -4.75 -6.99 -7.91
N LEU A 188 -5.61 -6.82 -8.92
CA LEU A 188 -6.12 -5.50 -9.31
C LEU A 188 -7.06 -4.91 -8.25
N ARG A 189 -7.87 -5.76 -7.59
CA ARG A 189 -8.75 -5.34 -6.49
C ARG A 189 -7.95 -4.92 -5.27
N LEU A 190 -6.92 -5.70 -4.92
CA LEU A 190 -6.02 -5.35 -3.82
C LEU A 190 -5.22 -4.07 -4.14
N THR A 191 -4.73 -3.94 -5.37
CA THR A 191 -4.00 -2.74 -5.82
C THR A 191 -4.90 -1.52 -5.73
N LEU A 192 -6.13 -1.61 -6.26
CA LEU A 192 -7.14 -0.55 -6.18
C LEU A 192 -7.36 -0.11 -4.73
N PHE A 193 -7.54 -1.06 -3.81
CA PHE A 193 -7.69 -0.73 -2.39
C PHE A 193 -6.47 -0.01 -1.80
N ILE A 194 -5.26 -0.51 -2.06
CA ILE A 194 -4.01 0.08 -1.53
C ILE A 194 -3.72 1.46 -2.15
N SER A 195 -4.12 1.67 -3.40
CA SER A 195 -3.83 2.87 -4.18
C SER A 195 -4.95 3.90 -4.19
N PHE A 196 -6.08 3.64 -3.54
CA PHE A 196 -7.26 4.48 -3.68
C PHE A 196 -7.00 5.86 -3.09
N PHE A 197 -6.71 6.83 -3.95
CA PHE A 197 -6.21 8.13 -3.52
C PHE A 197 -7.20 8.92 -2.64
N PRO A 198 -8.53 8.83 -2.80
CA PRO A 198 -9.46 9.53 -1.92
C PRO A 198 -9.29 9.12 -0.45
N GLN A 199 -9.00 7.84 -0.20
CA GLN A 199 -8.77 7.33 1.16
C GLN A 199 -7.47 7.82 1.77
N ILE A 200 -6.45 8.09 0.96
CA ILE A 200 -5.17 8.63 1.45
C ILE A 200 -5.35 9.98 2.14
N VAL A 201 -6.41 10.72 1.78
CA VAL A 201 -6.77 12.03 2.36
C VAL A 201 -7.66 11.88 3.59
N GLU A 202 -8.36 10.75 3.73
CA GLU A 202 -9.25 10.47 4.86
C GLU A 202 -8.43 9.97 6.07
N GLY A 203 -8.70 10.52 7.25
CA GLY A 203 -7.83 10.35 8.43
C GLY A 203 -7.57 8.89 8.87
N PRO A 204 -8.59 8.05 9.14
CA PRO A 204 -8.37 6.68 9.59
C PRO A 204 -8.12 5.70 8.44
N ILE A 205 -7.17 4.78 8.63
CA ILE A 205 -6.87 3.71 7.67
C ILE A 205 -8.08 2.78 7.53
N CYS A 206 -8.64 2.66 6.32
CA CYS A 206 -9.78 1.80 6.05
C CYS A 206 -9.46 0.31 6.19
N ARG A 207 -10.47 -0.48 6.55
CA ARG A 207 -10.37 -1.94 6.67
C ARG A 207 -10.68 -2.62 5.34
N TYR A 208 -9.92 -3.66 5.01
CA TYR A 208 -9.99 -4.31 3.69
C TYR A 208 -11.36 -4.91 3.39
N ASP A 209 -11.88 -5.68 4.34
CA ASP A 209 -13.17 -6.39 4.29
C ASP A 209 -14.37 -5.45 4.05
N GLN A 210 -14.31 -4.24 4.58
CA GLN A 210 -15.36 -3.23 4.43
C GLN A 210 -15.29 -2.47 3.10
N THR A 211 -14.11 -2.40 2.50
CA THR A 211 -13.80 -1.38 1.49
C THR A 211 -13.51 -1.96 0.11
N ALA A 212 -12.64 -2.96 0.02
CA ALA A 212 -12.08 -3.41 -1.25
C ALA A 212 -13.16 -3.92 -2.21
N GLN A 213 -14.17 -4.62 -1.68
CA GLN A 213 -15.29 -5.10 -2.48
C GLN A 213 -16.19 -3.94 -2.95
N GLN A 214 -16.44 -2.94 -2.09
CA GLN A 214 -17.25 -1.78 -2.47
C GLN A 214 -16.61 -0.98 -3.60
N LEU A 215 -15.29 -0.76 -3.52
CA LEU A 215 -14.52 -0.13 -4.59
C LEU A 215 -14.56 -0.94 -5.88
N TRP A 216 -14.43 -2.26 -5.77
CA TRP A 216 -14.42 -3.16 -6.94
C TRP A 216 -15.77 -3.31 -7.62
N ASP A 217 -16.86 -3.28 -6.85
CA ASP A 217 -18.22 -3.29 -7.37
C ASP A 217 -18.55 -2.01 -8.14
N ALA A 218 -17.85 -0.91 -7.84
CA ALA A 218 -17.95 0.38 -8.51
C ALA A 218 -19.41 0.81 -8.72
N LYS A 219 -20.17 0.81 -7.62
CA LYS A 219 -21.59 1.15 -7.63
C LYS A 219 -21.81 2.56 -8.22
N PRO A 220 -22.92 2.78 -8.94
CA PRO A 220 -23.27 4.12 -9.39
C PRO A 220 -23.45 5.05 -8.19
N ILE A 221 -23.15 6.34 -8.39
CA ILE A 221 -23.36 7.36 -7.37
C ILE A 221 -24.87 7.48 -7.17
N THR A 222 -25.34 7.15 -5.97
CA THR A 222 -26.72 7.35 -5.54
C THR A 222 -26.81 8.68 -4.81
N TYR A 223 -27.73 9.53 -5.23
CA TYR A 223 -28.05 10.83 -4.64
C TYR A 223 -29.26 10.73 -3.71
#